data_AF-A0A914PT27-F1
#
_entry.id   AF-A0A914PT27-F1
#
_cell.length_a   1.000
_cell.length_b   1.000
_cell.length_c   1.000
_cell.angle_alpha   90.00
_cell.angle_beta   90.00
_cell.angle_gamma   90.00
#
_symmetry.space_group_name_H-M   'P 1'
#
loop_
_entity.id
_entity.type
_entity.pdbx_description
1 polymer ?
#
loop_
_entity_poly.entity_id
_entity_poly.type
_entity_poly.pdbx_seq_one_letter_code
_entity_poly.pdbx_strand_id
1 'polypeptide(L)'
;MLKDLKDALKGKLVTIATTAASEKIDSSFNVPEVAKNIDFMNVMTYDFHGAWESKTGQNSPLYVPQGDTSKFSVSDAMNHWAEKGMPKEKLIVGIALYGRGWALDDPSNTGIGSSGKAAPKREFTREDGIASYYEICQLGGTRKWDDVQKVPYMVKDNLWFGYDDSDSIKEKINWLKQNGFGGAFVWTLDFDDFKGVCPGNPNTDTPVTPPTPKPDTPANNNQYTVKAGDSCWSIATEHGLTLEQLKAKNPGLNCDPLWVGVKLNL
;
A
#
# COMPACT_ATOMS: atom_id res chain seq x y z
N MET A 1 -12.06 18.28 -21.19
CA MET A 1 -11.38 16.97 -21.03
C MET A 1 -12.12 16.01 -20.11
N LEU A 2 -12.20 16.20 -18.78
CA LEU A 2 -12.90 15.23 -17.90
C LEU A 2 -14.37 15.02 -18.27
N LYS A 3 -15.07 16.11 -18.59
CA LYS A 3 -16.45 16.06 -19.13
C LYS A 3 -16.53 15.22 -20.39
N ASP A 4 -15.70 15.52 -21.38
CA ASP A 4 -15.69 14.80 -22.66
C ASP A 4 -15.32 13.32 -22.49
N LEU A 5 -14.42 13.02 -21.55
CA LEU A 5 -14.05 11.64 -21.18
C LEU A 5 -15.24 10.89 -20.57
N LYS A 6 -15.97 11.52 -19.63
CA LYS A 6 -17.17 10.93 -19.02
C LYS A 6 -18.27 10.69 -20.05
N ASP A 7 -18.50 11.66 -20.93
CA ASP A 7 -19.49 11.57 -22.02
C ASP A 7 -19.14 10.45 -23.01
N ALA A 8 -17.85 10.29 -23.34
CA ALA A 8 -17.37 9.25 -24.26
C ALA A 8 -17.46 7.84 -23.66
N LEU A 9 -17.18 7.69 -22.36
CA LEU A 9 -17.09 6.39 -21.69
C LEU A 9 -18.45 5.76 -21.36
N LYS A 10 -19.56 6.49 -21.45
CA LYS A 10 -20.95 5.99 -21.39
C LYS A 10 -21.18 4.86 -20.38
N GLY A 11 -21.14 5.19 -19.09
CA GLY A 11 -21.44 4.26 -18.00
C GLY A 11 -20.26 3.44 -17.50
N LYS A 12 -19.05 3.64 -18.04
CA LYS A 12 -17.81 3.18 -17.40
C LYS A 12 -17.35 4.17 -16.32
N LEU A 13 -16.50 3.67 -15.41
CA LEU A 13 -15.90 4.48 -14.36
C LEU A 13 -14.89 5.47 -14.93
N VAL A 14 -14.86 6.66 -14.34
CA VAL A 14 -13.86 7.71 -14.53
C VAL A 14 -13.33 8.07 -13.16
N THR A 15 -12.06 7.78 -12.94
CA THR A 15 -11.37 8.08 -11.70
C THR A 15 -10.12 8.88 -12.01
N ILE A 16 -9.61 9.61 -11.01
CA ILE A 16 -8.38 10.37 -11.12
C ILE A 16 -7.51 10.15 -9.89
N ALA A 17 -6.19 10.18 -10.07
CA ALA A 17 -5.24 10.37 -8.97
C ALA A 17 -4.88 11.85 -8.87
N THR A 18 -4.80 12.41 -7.66
CA THR A 18 -4.61 13.86 -7.48
C THR A 18 -3.65 14.22 -6.35
N THR A 19 -3.24 15.49 -6.32
CA THR A 19 -2.41 16.08 -5.28
C THR A 19 -3.08 16.12 -3.91
N ALA A 20 -2.26 16.01 -2.86
CA ALA A 20 -2.64 16.28 -1.47
C ALA A 20 -2.28 17.72 -1.01
N ALA A 21 -1.46 18.46 -1.76
CA ALA A 21 -1.04 19.81 -1.38
C ALA A 21 -2.14 20.87 -1.62
N SER A 22 -2.63 21.51 -0.55
CA SER A 22 -3.71 22.51 -0.58
C SER A 22 -3.50 23.63 -1.60
N GLU A 23 -2.28 24.16 -1.72
CA GLU A 23 -1.97 25.22 -2.70
C GLU A 23 -2.21 24.77 -4.16
N LYS A 24 -1.85 23.52 -4.48
CA LYS A 24 -2.10 22.94 -5.81
C LYS A 24 -3.59 22.69 -6.02
N ILE A 25 -4.31 22.28 -4.97
CA ILE A 25 -5.78 22.14 -5.02
C ILE A 25 -6.42 23.47 -5.38
N ASP A 26 -6.01 24.55 -4.71
CA ASP A 26 -6.58 25.89 -4.86
C ASP A 26 -6.29 26.52 -6.22
N SER A 27 -5.07 26.36 -6.72
CA SER A 27 -4.61 26.99 -7.96
C SER A 27 -5.02 26.24 -9.23
N SER A 28 -5.24 24.92 -9.16
CA SER A 28 -5.33 24.07 -10.35
C SER A 28 -6.71 23.46 -10.61
N PHE A 29 -7.65 23.49 -9.65
CA PHE A 29 -8.90 22.74 -9.77
C PHE A 29 -10.14 23.58 -9.50
N ASN A 30 -11.09 23.54 -10.45
CA ASN A 30 -12.49 23.85 -10.17
C ASN A 30 -13.15 22.60 -9.57
N VAL A 31 -13.03 22.44 -8.25
CA VAL A 31 -13.41 21.21 -7.53
C VAL A 31 -14.89 20.81 -7.73
N PRO A 32 -15.88 21.72 -7.65
CA PRO A 32 -17.27 21.36 -7.93
C PRO A 32 -17.51 20.85 -9.37
N GLU A 33 -16.79 21.39 -10.36
CA GLU A 33 -16.88 20.89 -11.74
C GLU A 33 -16.18 19.55 -11.90
N VAL A 34 -15.04 19.32 -11.24
CA VAL A 34 -14.40 18.00 -11.22
C VAL A 34 -15.34 16.95 -10.64
N ALA A 35 -15.99 17.25 -9.51
CA ALA A 35 -16.90 16.34 -8.81
C ALA A 35 -18.07 15.82 -9.67
N LYS A 36 -18.56 16.62 -10.62
CA LYS A 36 -19.63 16.23 -11.55
C LYS A 36 -19.18 15.20 -12.59
N ASN A 37 -17.89 15.18 -12.92
CA ASN A 37 -17.36 14.47 -14.09
C ASN A 37 -16.54 13.21 -13.74
N ILE A 38 -16.38 12.89 -12.45
CA ILE A 38 -15.69 11.69 -11.97
C ILE A 38 -16.61 10.85 -11.06
N ASP A 39 -16.34 9.56 -10.97
CA ASP A 39 -17.00 8.67 -10.01
C ASP A 39 -16.38 8.80 -8.62
N PHE A 40 -15.05 8.76 -8.53
CA PHE A 40 -14.27 9.05 -7.32
C PHE A 40 -12.83 9.43 -7.67
N MET A 41 -12.09 9.94 -6.68
CA MET A 41 -10.67 10.28 -6.82
C MET A 41 -9.82 9.66 -5.73
N ASN A 42 -8.64 9.21 -6.15
CA ASN A 42 -7.57 8.67 -5.34
C ASN A 42 -6.64 9.83 -4.96
N VAL A 43 -6.76 10.35 -3.73
CA VAL A 43 -5.90 11.46 -3.27
C VAL A 43 -4.55 10.90 -2.83
N MET A 44 -3.47 11.32 -3.48
CA MET A 44 -2.10 10.86 -3.19
C MET A 44 -1.60 11.47 -1.87
N THR A 45 -2.19 11.05 -0.75
CA THR A 45 -1.91 11.54 0.62
C THR A 45 -0.64 10.93 1.20
N TYR A 46 0.44 11.01 0.44
CA TYR A 46 1.80 10.58 0.74
C TYR A 46 2.76 11.51 -0.01
N ASP A 47 4.07 11.29 0.14
CA ASP A 47 5.10 12.19 -0.42
C ASP A 47 5.05 13.60 0.16
N PHE A 48 4.62 13.73 1.42
CA PHE A 48 4.62 15.01 2.11
C PHE A 48 6.03 15.48 2.44
N HIS A 49 6.89 14.56 2.89
CA HIS A 49 8.31 14.77 3.13
C HIS A 49 9.15 13.71 2.46
N GLY A 50 10.36 14.06 2.01
CA GLY A 50 11.22 13.15 1.27
C GLY A 50 12.62 13.70 1.06
N ALA A 51 13.50 12.89 0.48
CA ALA A 51 14.92 13.21 0.34
C ALA A 51 15.27 14.43 -0.54
N TRP A 52 14.27 15.11 -1.11
CA TRP A 52 14.41 16.46 -1.65
C TRP A 52 14.61 17.52 -0.55
N GLU A 53 14.30 17.19 0.71
CA GLU A 53 14.58 17.97 1.92
C GLU A 53 15.86 17.47 2.60
N SER A 54 16.60 18.38 3.23
CA SER A 54 17.83 18.05 3.99
C SER A 54 17.56 17.55 5.41
N LYS A 55 16.29 17.39 5.79
CA LYS A 55 15.85 16.97 7.11
C LYS A 55 14.85 15.84 7.02
N THR A 56 14.91 14.89 7.95
CA THR A 56 13.97 13.78 8.05
C THR A 56 12.56 14.28 8.30
N GLY A 57 11.59 13.63 7.64
CA GLY A 57 10.17 13.92 7.78
C GLY A 57 9.34 12.69 7.42
N GLN A 58 8.08 12.67 7.87
CA GLN A 58 7.20 11.53 7.63
C GLN A 58 6.66 11.53 6.20
N ASN A 59 6.65 10.35 5.55
CA ASN A 59 6.12 10.21 4.18
C ASN A 59 4.62 10.56 4.11
N SER A 60 3.83 10.02 5.04
CA SER A 60 2.37 10.10 5.05
C SER A 60 1.82 10.29 6.47
N PRO A 61 2.14 11.38 7.18
CA PRO A 61 1.61 11.59 8.53
C PRO A 61 0.09 11.79 8.51
N LEU A 62 -0.62 11.22 9.50
CA LEU A 62 -2.07 11.41 9.62
C LEU A 62 -2.42 12.84 10.04
N TYR A 63 -1.64 13.41 10.96
CA TYR A 63 -1.75 14.77 11.47
C TYR A 63 -0.39 15.47 11.40
N VAL A 64 -0.39 16.80 11.35
CA VAL A 64 0.83 17.59 11.54
C VAL A 64 1.09 17.90 13.02
N PRO A 65 2.35 18.10 13.46
CA PRO A 65 2.64 18.54 14.82
C PRO A 65 2.08 19.93 15.15
N GLN A 66 1.86 20.21 16.44
CA GLN A 66 1.41 21.53 16.88
C GLN A 66 2.42 22.62 16.46
N GLY A 67 1.93 23.66 15.78
CA GLY A 67 2.74 24.77 15.30
C GLY A 67 3.29 24.58 13.89
N ASP A 68 3.14 23.39 13.30
CA ASP A 68 3.40 23.19 11.87
C ASP A 68 2.28 23.81 11.04
N THR A 69 2.65 24.71 10.11
CA THR A 69 1.73 25.44 9.24
C THR A 69 1.70 24.90 7.81
N SER A 70 2.50 23.87 7.50
CA SER A 70 2.57 23.25 6.16
C SER A 70 1.24 22.63 5.72
N LYS A 71 0.46 22.12 6.68
CA LYS A 71 -0.74 21.30 6.45
C LYS A 71 -0.45 20.05 5.61
N PHE A 72 0.77 19.53 5.69
CA PHE A 72 1.22 18.35 4.97
C PHE A 72 0.86 17.07 5.73
N SER A 73 -0.43 16.81 5.87
CA SER A 73 -0.96 15.58 6.47
C SER A 73 -2.13 14.99 5.67
N VAL A 74 -2.40 13.70 5.89
CA VAL A 74 -3.58 13.02 5.34
C VAL A 74 -4.85 13.77 5.74
N SER A 75 -4.97 14.15 7.01
CA SER A 75 -6.18 14.78 7.52
C SER A 75 -6.45 16.15 6.90
N ASP A 76 -5.41 16.99 6.78
CA ASP A 76 -5.51 18.32 6.19
C ASP A 76 -5.86 18.26 4.71
N ALA A 77 -5.16 17.41 3.94
CA ALA A 77 -5.36 17.28 2.50
C ALA A 77 -6.80 16.84 2.15
N MET A 78 -7.30 15.84 2.86
CA MET A 78 -8.63 15.28 2.63
C MET A 78 -9.74 16.24 3.04
N ASN A 79 -9.58 16.94 4.17
CA ASN A 79 -10.53 17.96 4.61
C ASN A 79 -10.52 19.16 3.67
N HIS A 80 -9.36 19.59 3.17
CA HIS A 80 -9.26 20.68 2.20
C HIS A 80 -10.01 20.35 0.91
N TRP A 81 -9.85 19.14 0.36
CA TRP A 81 -10.65 18.72 -0.80
C TRP A 81 -12.16 18.79 -0.54
N ALA A 82 -12.60 18.36 0.64
CA ALA A 82 -14.01 18.40 1.02
C ALA A 82 -14.51 19.86 1.16
N GLU A 83 -13.74 20.73 1.80
CA GLU A 83 -14.04 22.17 1.95
C GLU A 83 -14.14 22.89 0.60
N LYS A 84 -13.36 22.46 -0.40
CA LYS A 84 -13.43 22.99 -1.76
C LYS A 84 -14.64 22.46 -2.57
N GLY A 85 -15.40 21.52 -2.01
CA GLY A 85 -16.67 21.04 -2.56
C GLY A 85 -16.62 19.66 -3.20
N MET A 86 -15.58 18.85 -2.96
CA MET A 86 -15.61 17.44 -3.35
C MET A 86 -16.45 16.63 -2.35
N PRO A 87 -17.48 15.88 -2.77
CA PRO A 87 -18.22 15.01 -1.86
C PRO A 87 -17.32 13.98 -1.20
N LYS A 88 -17.45 13.80 0.13
CA LYS A 88 -16.54 12.94 0.91
C LYS A 88 -16.56 11.48 0.47
N GLU A 89 -17.71 10.98 0.03
CA GLU A 89 -17.89 9.65 -0.53
C GLU A 89 -17.12 9.42 -1.84
N LYS A 90 -16.69 10.49 -2.52
CA LYS A 90 -15.83 10.43 -3.71
C LYS A 90 -14.34 10.57 -3.40
N LEU A 91 -13.98 10.88 -2.16
CA LEU A 91 -12.60 11.06 -1.72
C LEU A 91 -12.05 9.75 -1.15
N ILE A 92 -11.08 9.16 -1.86
CA ILE A 92 -10.43 7.90 -1.51
C ILE A 92 -9.02 8.20 -1.00
N VAL A 93 -8.75 7.83 0.26
CA VAL A 93 -7.49 8.09 0.96
C VAL A 93 -6.35 7.24 0.38
N GLY A 94 -5.21 7.83 0.10
CA GLY A 94 -4.01 7.10 -0.33
C GLY A 94 -3.22 6.50 0.83
N ILE A 95 -2.90 5.22 0.72
CA ILE A 95 -2.05 4.48 1.65
C ILE A 95 -0.77 4.08 0.93
N ALA A 96 0.37 4.56 1.43
CA ALA A 96 1.69 4.25 0.87
C ALA A 96 2.23 2.96 1.49
N LEU A 97 2.50 1.94 0.68
CA LEU A 97 3.18 0.70 1.12
C LEU A 97 4.70 0.82 0.99
N TYR A 98 5.23 2.05 1.11
CA TYR A 98 6.64 2.38 1.06
C TYR A 98 6.96 3.50 2.05
N GLY A 99 8.24 3.65 2.36
CA GLY A 99 8.76 4.75 3.13
C GLY A 99 9.66 5.68 2.33
N ARG A 100 9.84 6.89 2.84
CA ARG A 100 10.86 7.83 2.39
C ARG A 100 11.96 7.91 3.42
N GLY A 101 13.21 7.97 2.95
CA GLY A 101 14.36 7.73 3.80
C GLY A 101 15.58 8.60 3.57
N TRP A 102 16.35 8.74 4.65
CA TRP A 102 17.59 9.49 4.70
C TRP A 102 18.72 8.63 5.27
N ALA A 103 19.94 8.87 4.78
CA ALA A 103 21.16 8.61 5.51
C ALA A 103 21.45 9.84 6.39
N LEU A 104 21.37 9.65 7.71
CA LEU A 104 21.62 10.68 8.72
C LEU A 104 23.08 11.12 8.69
N ASP A 105 23.30 12.42 8.88
CA ASP A 105 24.64 13.00 9.05
C ASP A 105 25.24 12.64 10.41
N ASP A 106 24.40 12.61 11.46
CA ASP A 106 24.74 12.19 12.81
C ASP A 106 23.85 11.00 13.24
N PRO A 107 24.37 9.76 13.28
CA PRO A 107 23.61 8.58 13.68
C PRO A 107 23.12 8.59 15.13
N SER A 108 23.64 9.49 15.98
CA SER A 108 23.14 9.66 17.35
C SER A 108 21.86 10.50 17.41
N ASN A 109 21.64 11.37 16.41
CA ASN A 109 20.46 12.22 16.31
C ASN A 109 19.44 11.63 15.34
N THR A 110 18.51 10.83 15.86
CA THR A 110 17.61 10.00 15.05
C THR A 110 16.15 10.48 15.07
N GLY A 111 15.90 11.70 15.54
CA GLY A 111 14.58 12.30 15.58
C GLY A 111 14.04 12.69 14.21
N ILE A 112 12.78 13.11 14.19
CA ILE A 112 12.20 13.81 13.05
C ILE A 112 12.79 15.21 12.99
N GLY A 113 13.14 15.70 11.80
CA GLY A 113 13.87 16.95 11.59
C GLY A 113 15.39 16.83 11.68
N SER A 114 15.93 15.63 11.91
CA SER A 114 17.37 15.36 11.87
C SER A 114 17.94 15.57 10.48
N SER A 115 19.18 16.05 10.38
CA SER A 115 19.82 16.30 9.08
C SER A 115 20.29 15.02 8.40
N GLY A 116 20.16 14.98 7.09
CA GLY A 116 20.65 13.88 6.27
C GLY A 116 20.44 14.13 4.77
N LYS A 117 20.86 13.14 3.98
CA LYS A 117 20.67 13.08 2.52
C LYS A 117 19.88 11.83 2.15
N ALA A 118 19.49 11.68 0.88
CA ALA A 118 18.79 10.48 0.41
C ALA A 118 19.45 9.18 0.91
N ALA A 119 18.65 8.30 1.52
CA ALA A 119 19.13 6.97 1.88
C ALA A 119 19.58 6.24 0.60
N PRO A 120 20.70 5.50 0.61
CA PRO A 120 21.11 4.72 -0.56
C PRO A 120 20.00 3.75 -0.98
N LYS A 121 19.82 3.61 -2.30
CA LYS A 121 18.87 2.69 -2.88
C LYS A 121 18.96 1.28 -2.30
N ARG A 122 17.80 0.67 -2.14
CA ARG A 122 17.67 -0.71 -1.69
C ARG A 122 17.76 -1.70 -2.86
N GLU A 123 17.80 -2.99 -2.55
CA GLU A 123 18.07 -4.06 -3.53
C GLU A 123 17.00 -4.15 -4.64
N PHE A 124 15.73 -3.93 -4.27
CA PHE A 124 14.58 -4.15 -5.14
C PHE A 124 13.99 -2.83 -5.64
N THR A 125 13.80 -1.83 -4.79
CA THR A 125 13.30 -0.51 -5.23
C THR A 125 14.29 0.26 -6.10
N ARG A 126 15.60 0.10 -5.84
CA ARG A 126 16.69 0.63 -6.68
C ARG A 126 16.68 2.14 -6.93
N GLU A 127 16.04 2.89 -6.05
CA GLU A 127 15.98 4.35 -6.08
C GLU A 127 16.41 4.91 -4.71
N ASP A 128 17.23 5.96 -4.73
CA ASP A 128 17.71 6.60 -3.50
C ASP A 128 16.55 7.31 -2.79
N GLY A 129 16.48 7.18 -1.47
CA GLY A 129 15.49 7.86 -0.63
C GLY A 129 14.11 7.20 -0.58
N ILE A 130 13.94 6.02 -1.17
CA ILE A 130 12.72 5.21 -1.10
C ILE A 130 13.05 3.76 -0.73
N ALA A 131 12.13 3.11 -0.02
CA ALA A 131 12.19 1.67 0.25
C ALA A 131 10.76 1.13 0.37
N SER A 132 10.50 -0.06 -0.16
CA SER A 132 9.20 -0.74 0.02
C SER A 132 8.99 -1.13 1.48
N TYR A 133 7.75 -1.42 1.89
CA TYR A 133 7.47 -1.91 3.23
C TYR A 133 8.29 -3.17 3.56
N TYR A 134 8.38 -4.13 2.62
CA TYR A 134 9.17 -5.34 2.84
C TYR A 134 10.68 -5.07 2.95
N GLU A 135 11.24 -4.09 2.23
CA GLU A 135 12.65 -3.72 2.39
C GLU A 135 12.92 -3.06 3.75
N ILE A 136 11.97 -2.25 4.24
CA ILE A 136 12.06 -1.60 5.54
C ILE A 136 11.97 -2.62 6.67
N CYS A 137 11.04 -3.57 6.60
CA CYS A 137 10.89 -4.58 7.65
C CYS A 137 12.11 -5.52 7.72
N GLN A 138 12.71 -5.86 6.57
CA GLN A 138 13.87 -6.75 6.46
C GLN A 138 15.17 -6.11 6.96
N LEU A 139 15.24 -4.78 7.04
CA LEU A 139 16.40 -4.08 7.59
C LEU A 139 16.65 -4.42 9.07
N GLY A 140 15.65 -4.91 9.80
CA GLY A 140 15.78 -5.27 11.22
C GLY A 140 16.24 -4.08 12.08
N GLY A 141 15.72 -2.88 11.76
CA GLY A 141 15.98 -1.66 12.50
C GLY A 141 15.06 -1.47 13.70
N THR A 142 15.35 -0.45 14.48
CA THR A 142 14.51 -0.04 15.61
C THR A 142 13.32 0.74 15.09
N ARG A 143 12.12 0.17 15.24
CA ARG A 143 10.85 0.88 15.03
C ARG A 143 10.63 1.90 16.14
N LYS A 144 10.25 3.12 15.77
CA LYS A 144 9.83 4.20 16.67
C LYS A 144 8.47 4.71 16.23
N TRP A 145 7.57 4.96 17.18
CA TRP A 145 6.22 5.47 16.92
C TRP A 145 6.17 6.97 17.18
N ASP A 146 5.64 7.74 16.23
CA ASP A 146 5.25 9.13 16.46
C ASP A 146 3.77 9.19 16.84
N ASP A 147 3.49 9.47 18.11
CA ASP A 147 2.12 9.50 18.61
C ASP A 147 1.33 10.74 18.20
N VAL A 148 1.99 11.81 17.74
CA VAL A 148 1.32 13.00 17.23
C VAL A 148 0.90 12.76 15.79
N GLN A 149 1.83 12.30 14.96
CA GLN A 149 1.59 12.08 13.53
C GLN A 149 0.92 10.73 13.21
N LYS A 150 0.81 9.83 14.20
CA LYS A 150 0.21 8.49 14.12
C LYS A 150 0.83 7.60 13.04
N VAL A 151 2.14 7.68 12.90
CA VAL A 151 2.93 6.88 11.95
C VAL A 151 4.26 6.46 12.56
N PRO A 152 4.80 5.28 12.18
CA PRO A 152 6.12 4.87 12.62
C PRO A 152 7.24 5.52 11.79
N TYR A 153 8.45 5.42 12.29
CA TYR A 153 9.66 5.47 11.49
C TYR A 153 10.64 4.39 11.97
N MET A 154 11.57 4.00 11.13
CA MET A 154 12.57 2.97 11.41
C MET A 154 13.97 3.59 11.37
N VAL A 155 14.82 3.17 12.31
CA VAL A 155 16.22 3.58 12.38
C VAL A 155 17.14 2.35 12.41
N LYS A 156 18.13 2.29 11.52
CA LYS A 156 19.16 1.24 11.50
C LYS A 156 20.49 1.86 11.11
N ASP A 157 21.48 1.79 12.00
CA ASP A 157 22.76 2.46 11.84
C ASP A 157 22.55 3.96 11.57
N ASN A 158 22.89 4.46 10.38
CA ASN A 158 22.58 5.84 9.96
C ASN A 158 21.36 5.95 9.03
N LEU A 159 20.65 4.86 8.75
CA LEU A 159 19.45 4.88 7.92
C LEU A 159 18.22 5.26 8.76
N TRP A 160 17.41 6.14 8.21
CA TRP A 160 16.14 6.60 8.77
C TRP A 160 15.05 6.50 7.70
N PHE A 161 13.92 5.86 7.99
CA PHE A 161 12.79 5.77 7.06
C PHE A 161 11.47 6.07 7.76
N GLY A 162 10.73 7.07 7.29
CA GLY A 162 9.35 7.34 7.67
C GLY A 162 8.42 6.57 6.74
N TYR A 163 7.55 5.72 7.30
CA TYR A 163 6.79 4.73 6.54
C TYR A 163 5.44 4.43 7.21
N ASP A 164 4.61 3.64 6.54
CA ASP A 164 3.39 3.08 7.11
C ASP A 164 3.58 1.58 7.43
N ASP A 165 3.02 1.17 8.56
CA ASP A 165 2.82 -0.22 8.96
C ASP A 165 1.35 -0.50 9.33
N SER A 166 1.07 -1.74 9.75
CA SER A 166 -0.27 -2.17 10.17
C SER A 166 -0.93 -1.29 11.24
N ASP A 167 -0.17 -0.73 12.18
CA ASP A 167 -0.72 0.13 13.24
C ASP A 167 -1.16 1.48 12.66
N SER A 168 -0.28 2.13 11.89
CA SER A 168 -0.59 3.41 11.26
C SER A 168 -1.70 3.31 10.21
N ILE A 169 -1.75 2.23 9.44
CA ILE A 169 -2.85 1.95 8.52
C ILE A 169 -4.15 1.81 9.32
N LYS A 170 -4.16 1.09 10.44
CA LYS A 170 -5.34 0.98 11.31
C LYS A 170 -5.81 2.35 11.83
N GLU A 171 -4.90 3.22 12.26
CA GLU A 171 -5.22 4.59 12.66
C GLU A 171 -5.86 5.39 11.50
N LYS A 172 -5.27 5.33 10.30
CA LYS A 172 -5.79 5.99 9.10
C LYS A 172 -7.18 5.46 8.69
N ILE A 173 -7.38 4.14 8.73
CA ILE A 173 -8.67 3.51 8.40
C ILE A 173 -9.74 3.86 9.45
N ASN A 174 -9.39 3.94 10.73
CA ASN A 174 -10.33 4.38 11.77
C ASN A 174 -10.72 5.84 11.57
N TRP A 175 -9.72 6.70 11.36
CA TRP A 175 -9.94 8.12 11.09
C TRP A 175 -10.80 8.36 9.85
N LEU A 176 -10.53 7.67 8.73
CA LEU A 176 -11.29 7.90 7.50
C LEU A 176 -12.76 7.49 7.64
N LYS A 177 -13.04 6.40 8.39
CA LYS A 177 -14.40 5.95 8.68
C LYS A 177 -15.14 6.95 9.57
N GLN A 178 -14.48 7.43 10.63
CA GLN A 178 -15.06 8.44 11.54
C GLN A 178 -15.37 9.75 10.83
N ASN A 179 -14.61 10.11 9.78
CA ASN A 179 -14.78 11.34 9.04
C ASN A 179 -15.65 11.22 7.78
N GLY A 180 -16.15 10.02 7.47
CA GLY A 180 -17.09 9.76 6.38
C GLY A 180 -16.48 9.79 4.97
N PHE A 181 -15.19 9.49 4.82
CA PHE A 181 -14.55 9.40 3.50
C PHE A 181 -14.89 8.10 2.78
N GLY A 182 -14.88 8.13 1.44
CA GLY A 182 -15.41 7.08 0.58
C GLY A 182 -14.64 5.76 0.57
N GLY A 183 -13.36 5.77 0.96
CA GLY A 183 -12.57 4.56 1.05
C GLY A 183 -11.07 4.83 1.11
N ALA A 184 -10.28 3.80 0.80
CA ALA A 184 -8.83 3.88 0.68
C ALA A 184 -8.35 3.16 -0.60
N PHE A 185 -7.23 3.63 -1.16
CA PHE A 185 -6.47 2.95 -2.20
C PHE A 185 -5.01 2.81 -1.76
N VAL A 186 -4.32 1.79 -2.25
CA VAL A 186 -2.93 1.50 -1.89
C VAL A 186 -1.98 1.82 -3.04
N TRP A 187 -0.79 2.31 -2.71
CA TRP A 187 0.33 2.47 -3.62
C TRP A 187 1.59 1.84 -3.02
N THR A 188 2.06 0.68 -3.48
CA THR A 188 1.45 -0.26 -4.44
C THR A 188 1.42 -1.66 -3.86
N LEU A 189 0.65 -2.56 -4.48
CA LEU A 189 0.54 -3.95 -4.02
C LEU A 189 1.90 -4.67 -3.94
N ASP A 190 2.77 -4.42 -4.91
CA ASP A 190 4.10 -5.03 -5.01
C ASP A 190 5.10 -4.50 -3.97
N PHE A 191 4.76 -3.46 -3.21
CA PHE A 191 5.58 -2.95 -2.11
C PHE A 191 5.18 -3.50 -0.74
N ASP A 192 4.02 -4.17 -0.63
CA ASP A 192 3.64 -4.91 0.58
C ASP A 192 4.55 -6.13 0.81
N ASP A 193 4.44 -6.75 1.98
CA ASP A 193 5.01 -8.07 2.26
C ASP A 193 4.22 -9.19 1.58
N PHE A 194 4.11 -9.12 0.25
CA PHE A 194 3.32 -10.06 -0.55
C PHE A 194 3.84 -11.51 -0.50
N LYS A 195 5.06 -11.73 0.03
CA LYS A 195 5.63 -13.06 0.29
C LYS A 195 5.52 -13.50 1.75
N GLY A 196 5.09 -12.63 2.65
CA GLY A 196 4.97 -12.92 4.07
C GLY A 196 6.32 -13.24 4.73
N VAL A 197 7.33 -12.40 4.56
CA VAL A 197 8.69 -12.58 5.11
C VAL A 197 9.08 -11.53 6.15
N CYS A 198 8.24 -10.53 6.40
CA CYS A 198 8.47 -9.56 7.45
C CYS A 198 8.33 -10.20 8.85
N PRO A 199 9.16 -9.82 9.83
CA PRO A 199 9.02 -10.28 11.21
C PRO A 199 7.65 -9.92 11.81
N GLY A 200 7.07 -10.82 12.60
CA GLY A 200 5.78 -10.60 13.25
C GLY A 200 4.56 -10.77 12.34
N ASN A 201 4.76 -11.27 11.11
CA ASN A 201 3.66 -11.72 10.28
C ASN A 201 3.02 -12.97 10.93
N PRO A 202 1.73 -12.98 11.28
CA PRO A 202 1.09 -14.17 11.85
C PRO A 202 1.13 -15.38 10.89
N ASN A 203 1.40 -15.16 9.60
CA ASN A 203 1.62 -16.21 8.61
C ASN A 203 3.04 -16.80 8.62
N THR A 204 4.01 -16.23 9.36
CA THR A 204 5.37 -16.79 9.51
C THR A 204 5.59 -17.55 10.82
N ASP A 205 4.76 -17.30 11.84
CA ASP A 205 4.86 -17.98 13.14
C ASP A 205 4.04 -19.28 13.22
N THR A 206 3.34 -19.63 12.15
CA THR A 206 3.03 -21.03 11.92
C THR A 206 4.20 -21.62 11.14
N PRO A 207 4.88 -22.67 11.65
CA PRO A 207 5.41 -23.65 10.72
C PRO A 207 4.25 -23.93 9.78
N VAL A 208 4.45 -23.81 8.47
CA VAL A 208 3.54 -24.43 7.53
C VAL A 208 3.73 -25.93 7.75
N THR A 209 3.17 -26.46 8.84
CA THR A 209 2.87 -27.88 8.93
C THR A 209 1.94 -28.11 7.76
N PRO A 210 2.33 -29.00 6.82
CA PRO A 210 1.42 -29.44 5.80
C PRO A 210 0.08 -29.75 6.49
N PRO A 211 -1.06 -29.29 5.95
CA PRO A 211 -2.34 -29.66 6.53
C PRO A 211 -2.33 -31.18 6.68
N THR A 212 -2.48 -31.66 7.91
CA THR A 212 -2.62 -33.09 8.18
C THR A 212 -3.66 -33.64 7.21
N PRO A 213 -3.38 -34.76 6.52
CA PRO A 213 -4.32 -35.31 5.54
C PRO A 213 -5.67 -35.47 6.21
N LYS A 214 -6.67 -34.74 5.71
CA LYS A 214 -8.06 -34.94 6.12
C LYS A 214 -8.42 -36.38 5.69
N PRO A 215 -9.05 -37.19 6.56
CA PRO A 215 -9.43 -38.55 6.19
C PRO A 215 -10.21 -38.56 4.89
N ASP A 216 -9.79 -39.44 3.99
CA ASP A 216 -10.32 -39.61 2.64
C ASP A 216 -11.85 -39.59 2.63
N THR A 217 -12.41 -38.57 1.98
CA THR A 217 -13.76 -38.70 1.43
C THR A 217 -13.56 -39.03 -0.06
N PRO A 218 -13.92 -40.24 -0.52
CA PRO A 218 -13.66 -40.64 -1.89
C PRO A 218 -14.58 -39.86 -2.83
N ALA A 219 -14.04 -38.83 -3.48
CA ALA A 219 -14.67 -38.17 -4.60
C ALA A 219 -13.98 -38.65 -5.88
N ASN A 220 -14.65 -39.57 -6.57
CA ASN A 220 -14.31 -40.08 -7.90
C ASN A 220 -14.34 -38.96 -8.95
N ASN A 221 -13.28 -38.15 -9.03
CA ASN A 221 -12.85 -37.48 -10.26
C ASN A 221 -11.43 -36.92 -10.06
N ASN A 222 -10.43 -37.55 -10.68
CA ASN A 222 -9.02 -37.11 -10.69
C ASN A 222 -8.79 -35.79 -11.46
N GLN A 223 -9.81 -34.94 -11.62
CA GLN A 223 -9.72 -33.69 -12.36
C GLN A 223 -10.43 -32.54 -11.66
N TYR A 224 -9.78 -31.38 -11.68
CA TYR A 224 -10.30 -30.10 -11.24
C TYR A 224 -10.47 -29.16 -12.43
N THR A 225 -11.51 -28.31 -12.43
CA THR A 225 -11.68 -27.26 -13.44
C THR A 225 -11.47 -25.91 -12.79
N VAL A 226 -10.47 -25.15 -13.25
CA VAL A 226 -10.11 -23.82 -12.73
C VAL A 226 -11.31 -22.88 -12.75
N LYS A 227 -11.57 -22.20 -11.64
CA LYS A 227 -12.61 -21.20 -11.42
C LYS A 227 -11.98 -19.81 -11.25
N ALA A 228 -12.81 -18.77 -11.37
CA ALA A 228 -12.37 -17.41 -11.14
C ALA A 228 -11.88 -17.23 -9.69
N GLY A 229 -10.68 -16.69 -9.51
CA GLY A 229 -10.04 -16.51 -8.21
C GLY A 229 -9.06 -17.64 -7.82
N ASP A 230 -8.99 -18.71 -8.60
CA ASP A 230 -8.02 -19.78 -8.35
C ASP A 230 -6.60 -19.38 -8.73
N SER A 231 -5.65 -19.96 -8.00
CA SER A 231 -4.25 -20.04 -8.39
C SER A 231 -3.83 -21.52 -8.42
N CYS A 232 -2.75 -21.85 -9.14
CA CYS A 232 -2.22 -23.21 -9.07
C CYS A 232 -1.88 -23.62 -7.63
N TRP A 233 -1.47 -22.65 -6.80
CA TRP A 233 -1.12 -22.90 -5.42
C TRP A 233 -2.35 -23.21 -4.57
N SER A 234 -3.45 -22.45 -4.71
CA SER A 234 -4.69 -22.72 -3.97
C SER A 234 -5.27 -24.08 -4.35
N ILE A 235 -5.28 -24.42 -5.64
CA ILE A 235 -5.77 -25.73 -6.11
C ILE A 235 -4.88 -26.87 -5.61
N ALA A 236 -3.55 -26.76 -5.74
CA ALA A 236 -2.64 -27.79 -5.25
C ALA A 236 -2.86 -28.05 -3.76
N THR A 237 -2.94 -26.98 -2.97
CA THR A 237 -3.09 -27.05 -1.51
C THR A 237 -4.44 -27.63 -1.11
N GLU A 238 -5.54 -27.22 -1.75
CA GLU A 238 -6.88 -27.75 -1.49
C GLU A 238 -6.96 -29.27 -1.74
N HIS A 239 -6.17 -29.77 -2.67
CA HIS A 239 -6.13 -31.18 -3.07
C HIS A 239 -4.94 -31.97 -2.52
N GLY A 240 -4.23 -31.43 -1.52
CA GLY A 240 -3.14 -32.14 -0.85
C GLY A 240 -1.90 -32.39 -1.72
N LEU A 241 -1.70 -31.57 -2.76
CA LEU A 241 -0.54 -31.59 -3.64
C LEU A 241 0.39 -30.41 -3.35
N THR A 242 1.67 -30.57 -3.67
CA THR A 242 2.56 -29.42 -3.88
C THR A 242 2.34 -28.81 -5.27
N LEU A 243 2.73 -27.55 -5.45
CA LEU A 243 2.72 -26.91 -6.77
C LEU A 243 3.53 -27.70 -7.81
N GLU A 244 4.65 -28.31 -7.40
CA GLU A 244 5.48 -29.15 -8.27
C GLU A 244 4.77 -30.43 -8.68
N GLN A 245 4.08 -31.10 -7.74
CA GLN A 245 3.29 -32.30 -8.04
C GLN A 245 2.13 -31.99 -9.00
N LEU A 246 1.45 -30.86 -8.80
CA LEU A 246 0.40 -30.40 -9.70
C LEU A 246 0.95 -30.11 -11.10
N LYS A 247 2.11 -29.44 -11.21
CA LYS A 247 2.78 -29.19 -12.51
C LYS A 247 3.28 -30.48 -13.17
N ALA A 248 3.79 -31.45 -12.40
CA ALA A 248 4.24 -32.73 -12.93
C ALA A 248 3.07 -33.55 -13.51
N LYS A 249 1.90 -33.49 -12.87
CA LYS A 249 0.65 -34.11 -13.36
C LYS A 249 0.04 -33.39 -14.57
N ASN A 250 0.45 -32.15 -14.83
CA ASN A 250 -0.05 -31.31 -15.91
C ASN A 250 1.11 -30.68 -16.70
N PRO A 251 1.86 -31.47 -17.50
CA PRO A 251 2.98 -30.96 -18.28
C PRO A 251 2.55 -29.79 -19.18
N GLY A 252 3.28 -28.68 -19.10
CA GLY A 252 2.96 -27.46 -19.85
C GLY A 252 1.93 -26.54 -19.18
N LEU A 253 1.46 -26.86 -17.98
CA LEU A 253 0.62 -25.96 -17.18
C LEU A 253 1.36 -24.64 -16.91
N ASN A 254 0.83 -23.56 -17.47
CA ASN A 254 1.25 -22.23 -17.10
C ASN A 254 0.43 -21.76 -15.89
N CYS A 255 1.12 -21.45 -14.79
CA CYS A 255 0.50 -20.90 -13.59
C CYS A 255 0.45 -19.38 -13.58
N ASP A 256 0.97 -18.74 -14.63
CA ASP A 256 0.90 -17.30 -14.86
C ASP A 256 0.86 -16.98 -16.38
N PRO A 257 -0.33 -16.81 -16.99
CA PRO A 257 -1.68 -16.82 -16.39
C PRO A 257 -2.31 -18.22 -16.31
N LEU A 258 -3.06 -18.48 -15.23
CA LEU A 258 -3.94 -19.64 -15.08
C LEU A 258 -5.37 -19.29 -15.55
N TRP A 259 -5.85 -19.92 -16.62
CA TRP A 259 -7.14 -19.58 -17.23
C TRP A 259 -8.31 -20.36 -16.62
N VAL A 260 -9.42 -19.65 -16.35
CA VAL A 260 -10.69 -20.25 -15.95
C VAL A 260 -11.15 -21.27 -17.01
N GLY A 261 -11.61 -22.44 -16.55
CA GLY A 261 -12.06 -23.53 -17.41
C GLY A 261 -10.96 -24.54 -17.78
N VAL A 262 -9.68 -24.27 -17.46
CA VAL A 262 -8.61 -25.26 -17.63
C VAL A 262 -8.87 -26.46 -16.73
N LYS A 263 -8.72 -27.67 -17.29
CA LYS A 263 -8.83 -28.92 -16.53
C LYS A 263 -7.46 -29.38 -16.08
N LEU A 264 -7.30 -29.56 -14.77
CA LEU A 264 -6.08 -30.02 -14.13
C LEU A 264 -6.28 -31.44 -13.62
N ASN A 265 -5.31 -32.31 -13.85
CA ASN A 265 -5.21 -33.59 -13.18
C ASN A 265 -4.73 -33.35 -11.75
N LEU A 266 -5.49 -33.85 -10.77
CA LEU A 266 -5.15 -33.83 -9.35
C LEU A 266 -4.38 -35.09 -8.94
#